data_AF-A0A495J1D1-F1
#
_entry.id   AF-A0A495J1D1-F1
#
_cell.length_a   1.000
_cell.length_b   1.000
_cell.length_c   1.000
_cell.angle_alpha   90.00
_cell.angle_beta   90.00
_cell.angle_gamma   90.00
#
_symmetry.space_group_name_H-M   'P 1'
#
loop_
_entity.id
_entity.type
_entity.pdbx_description
1 polymer ?
#
loop_
_entity_poly.entity_id
_entity_poly.type
_entity_poly.pdbx_seq_one_letter_code
_entity_poly.pdbx_strand_id
1 'polypeptide(L)'
;MKKYFFSTLMLLLVMASVASAQTKIDKYCQVLVGNNNYTLYLKKSSAKISFGDRKELFAPKDTTIFQQLKKVNSLTTETDVLNYMSQLGWSVVNIHAITNKWEVIYFKKEFDRSEFAQ
;
A
#
# COMPACT_ATOMS: atom_id res chain seq x y z
N MET A 1 -49.16 15.31 6.97
CA MET A 1 -48.13 15.16 5.91
C MET A 1 -46.72 15.52 6.38
N LYS A 2 -46.48 16.68 7.01
CA LYS A 2 -45.14 17.09 7.52
C LYS A 2 -44.47 16.12 8.52
N LYS A 3 -45.27 15.42 9.34
CA LYS A 3 -44.76 14.44 10.34
C LYS A 3 -44.12 13.19 9.71
N TYR A 4 -44.67 12.73 8.58
CA TYR A 4 -44.12 11.57 7.85
C TYR A 4 -42.83 11.93 7.13
N PHE A 5 -42.70 13.16 6.64
CA PHE A 5 -41.49 13.67 6.00
C PHE A 5 -40.29 13.75 6.97
N PHE A 6 -40.51 14.20 8.21
CA PHE A 6 -39.45 14.21 9.22
C PHE A 6 -39.02 12.80 9.61
N SER A 7 -39.97 11.85 9.70
CA SER A 7 -39.66 10.46 10.03
C SER A 7 -38.83 9.76 8.95
N THR A 8 -39.14 9.99 7.66
CA THR A 8 -38.36 9.40 6.56
C THR A 8 -36.97 10.02 6.44
N LEU A 9 -36.85 11.34 6.66
CA LEU A 9 -35.54 12.02 6.67
C LEU A 9 -34.64 11.51 7.80
N MET A 10 -35.20 11.31 8.99
CA MET A 10 -34.45 10.78 10.14
C MET A 10 -33.99 9.33 9.89
N LEU A 11 -34.82 8.50 9.25
CA LEU A 11 -34.45 7.13 8.90
C LEU A 11 -33.33 7.07 7.85
N LEU A 12 -33.34 7.97 6.86
CA LEU A 12 -32.28 8.12 5.86
C LEU A 12 -30.94 8.53 6.50
N LEU A 13 -30.97 9.45 7.47
CA LEU A 13 -29.77 9.87 8.21
C LEU A 13 -29.16 8.73 9.04
N VAL A 14 -29.98 7.90 9.68
CA VAL A 14 -29.51 6.73 10.43
C VAL A 14 -28.91 5.68 9.48
N MET A 15 -29.54 5.43 8.32
CA MET A 15 -28.99 4.50 7.33
C MET A 15 -27.69 4.99 6.68
N ALA A 16 -27.50 6.32 6.55
CA ALA A 16 -26.23 6.87 6.08
C ALA A 16 -25.08 6.67 7.10
N SER A 17 -25.38 6.68 8.40
CA SER A 17 -24.36 6.52 9.45
C SER A 17 -23.76 5.11 9.52
N VAL A 18 -24.55 4.07 9.24
CA VAL A 18 -24.07 2.67 9.24
C VAL A 18 -23.22 2.32 8.02
N ALA A 19 -23.37 3.04 6.91
CA ALA A 19 -22.56 2.83 5.70
C ALA A 19 -21.09 3.26 5.88
N SER A 20 -20.80 4.12 6.87
CA SER A 20 -19.47 4.71 7.07
C SER A 20 -18.57 3.94 8.05
N ALA A 21 -19.04 2.83 8.64
CA ALA A 21 -18.27 2.05 9.62
C ALA A 21 -17.40 0.96 8.95
N GLN A 22 -16.71 1.29 7.86
CA GLN A 22 -15.76 0.34 7.26
C GLN A 22 -14.57 0.17 8.19
N THR A 23 -14.36 -1.06 8.67
CA THR A 23 -13.19 -1.38 9.50
C THR A 23 -11.95 -1.29 8.63
N LYS A 24 -11.10 -0.29 8.89
CA LYS A 24 -9.84 -0.11 8.20
C LYS A 24 -8.75 -0.98 8.82
N ILE A 25 -7.84 -1.46 7.99
CA ILE A 25 -6.63 -2.18 8.42
C ILE A 25 -5.42 -1.62 7.69
N ASP A 26 -4.32 -1.51 8.42
CA ASP A 26 -3.05 -1.12 7.84
C ASP A 26 -2.34 -2.34 7.25
N LYS A 27 -1.74 -2.15 6.08
CA LYS A 27 -0.79 -3.11 5.50
C LYS A 27 0.51 -2.41 5.19
N TYR A 28 1.58 -3.19 5.30
CA TYR A 28 2.94 -2.71 5.19
C TYR A 28 3.68 -3.50 4.12
N CYS A 29 4.62 -2.84 3.47
CA CYS A 29 5.63 -3.49 2.65
C CYS A 29 6.96 -2.76 2.83
N GLN A 30 8.04 -3.46 2.49
CA GLN A 30 9.37 -2.86 2.44
C GLN A 30 9.88 -2.88 1.00
N VAL A 31 10.59 -1.83 0.61
CA VAL A 31 11.29 -1.76 -0.66
C VAL A 31 12.76 -1.53 -0.37
N LEU A 32 13.60 -2.49 -0.80
CA LEU A 32 15.05 -2.34 -0.80
C LEU A 32 15.45 -1.65 -2.11
N VAL A 33 16.10 -0.50 -2.01
CA VAL A 33 16.65 0.26 -3.15
C VAL A 33 18.14 0.38 -2.96
N GLY A 34 18.93 0.22 -4.01
CA GLY A 34 20.36 0.42 -3.88
C GLY A 34 21.07 0.51 -5.21
N ASN A 35 22.22 1.18 -5.18
CA ASN A 35 23.00 1.45 -6.36
C ASN A 35 24.11 0.40 -6.51
N ASN A 36 24.00 -0.45 -7.53
CA ASN A 36 24.95 -1.53 -7.77
C ASN A 36 26.18 -1.01 -8.55
N ASN A 37 26.84 0.03 -8.06
CA ASN A 37 28.00 0.68 -8.71
C ASN A 37 29.31 -0.15 -8.66
N TYR A 38 29.27 -1.45 -8.34
CA TYR A 38 30.49 -2.24 -8.11
C TYR A 38 30.76 -3.36 -9.12
N THR A 39 29.98 -3.47 -10.18
CA THR A 39 30.26 -4.44 -11.25
C THR A 39 29.95 -3.85 -12.60
N LEU A 40 30.99 -3.64 -13.42
CA LEU A 40 30.95 -3.24 -14.83
C LEU A 40 30.05 -4.12 -15.73
N TYR A 41 29.45 -5.20 -15.19
CA TYR A 41 28.67 -6.20 -15.92
C TYR A 41 27.25 -6.50 -15.36
N LEU A 42 26.81 -5.90 -14.23
CA LEU A 42 25.44 -6.07 -13.68
C LEU A 42 24.70 -4.72 -13.61
N LYS A 43 24.30 -4.24 -14.78
CA LYS A 43 23.76 -2.90 -15.07
C LYS A 43 22.34 -2.59 -14.58
N LYS A 44 21.80 -3.28 -13.57
CA LYS A 44 20.48 -2.97 -13.03
C LYS A 44 20.50 -2.89 -11.51
N SER A 45 20.69 -1.67 -11.00
CA SER A 45 20.09 -1.25 -9.74
C SER A 45 18.58 -1.47 -9.89
N SER A 46 18.02 -2.45 -9.18
CA SER A 46 16.59 -2.74 -9.22
C SER A 46 16.08 -2.71 -7.79
N ALA A 47 15.06 -1.90 -7.54
CA ALA A 47 14.32 -1.96 -6.30
C ALA A 47 13.77 -3.38 -6.10
N LYS A 48 13.59 -3.79 -4.84
CA LYS A 48 13.01 -5.09 -4.48
C LYS A 48 11.95 -4.90 -3.43
N ILE A 49 10.70 -5.18 -3.78
CA ILE A 49 9.58 -5.15 -2.83
C ILE A 49 9.41 -6.48 -2.10
N SER A 50 9.11 -6.41 -0.80
CA SER A 50 8.73 -7.55 0.04
C SER A 50 7.52 -7.21 0.89
N PHE A 51 6.64 -8.21 1.07
CA PHE A 51 5.41 -8.12 1.88
C PHE A 51 5.50 -8.91 3.19
N GLY A 52 6.70 -9.41 3.53
CA GLY A 52 6.94 -10.32 4.65
C GLY A 52 6.75 -11.80 4.31
N ASP A 53 7.18 -12.67 5.23
CA ASP A 53 7.21 -14.12 5.00
C ASP A 53 5.84 -14.79 5.20
N ARG A 54 5.01 -14.22 6.08
CA ARG A 54 3.66 -14.71 6.38
C ARG A 54 2.66 -14.20 5.35
N LYS A 55 2.42 -15.00 4.30
CA LYS A 55 1.55 -14.65 3.17
C LYS A 55 0.12 -14.32 3.59
N GLU A 56 -0.38 -14.95 4.66
CA GLU A 56 -1.70 -14.71 5.25
C GLU A 56 -1.88 -13.28 5.78
N LEU A 57 -0.79 -12.60 6.16
CA LEU A 57 -0.86 -11.21 6.62
C LEU A 57 -1.07 -10.23 5.46
N PHE A 58 -0.74 -10.62 4.24
CA PHE A 58 -0.88 -9.81 3.04
C PHE A 58 -1.53 -10.63 1.92
N ALA A 59 -2.79 -10.98 2.12
CA ALA A 59 -3.61 -11.77 1.18
C ALA A 59 -4.82 -10.95 0.68
N PRO A 60 -4.62 -9.94 -0.19
CA PRO A 60 -5.73 -9.23 -0.81
C PRO A 60 -6.56 -10.19 -1.68
N LYS A 61 -7.89 -10.00 -1.68
CA LYS A 61 -8.80 -10.70 -2.59
C LYS A 61 -8.55 -10.30 -4.05
N ASP A 62 -8.23 -9.03 -4.26
CA ASP A 62 -7.84 -8.52 -5.57
C ASP A 62 -6.35 -8.80 -5.84
N THR A 63 -6.09 -9.73 -6.76
CA THR A 63 -4.74 -10.11 -7.17
C THR A 63 -4.02 -9.01 -7.97
N THR A 64 -4.75 -8.03 -8.52
CA THR A 64 -4.14 -6.92 -9.28
C THR A 64 -3.24 -6.05 -8.41
N ILE A 65 -3.52 -5.97 -7.10
CA ILE A 65 -2.68 -5.27 -6.12
C ILE A 65 -1.24 -5.81 -6.16
N PHE A 66 -1.07 -7.14 -6.20
CA PHE A 66 0.25 -7.75 -6.33
C PHE A 66 0.91 -7.43 -7.67
N GLN A 67 0.14 -7.45 -8.76
CA GLN A 67 0.68 -7.17 -10.09
C GLN A 67 1.19 -5.73 -10.20
N GLN A 68 0.45 -4.77 -9.64
CA GLN A 68 0.86 -3.37 -9.55
C GLN A 68 2.12 -3.24 -8.69
N LEU A 69 2.10 -3.77 -7.47
CA LEU A 69 3.23 -3.66 -6.55
C LEU A 69 4.51 -4.34 -7.07
N LYS A 70 4.39 -5.46 -7.81
CA LYS A 70 5.55 -6.11 -8.44
C LYS A 70 6.24 -5.24 -9.49
N LYS A 71 5.58 -4.20 -10.04
CA LYS A 71 6.22 -3.25 -10.97
C LYS A 71 7.31 -2.43 -10.28
N VAL A 72 7.27 -2.29 -8.95
CA VAL A 72 8.36 -1.68 -8.17
C VAL A 72 9.70 -2.34 -8.49
N ASN A 73 9.72 -3.65 -8.75
CA ASN A 73 10.96 -4.38 -9.05
C ASN A 73 11.65 -3.96 -10.36
N SER A 74 10.97 -3.20 -11.21
CA SER A 74 11.55 -2.63 -12.44
C SER A 74 12.12 -1.22 -12.25
N LEU A 75 11.86 -0.59 -11.11
CA LEU A 75 12.31 0.77 -10.81
C LEU A 75 13.77 0.75 -10.37
N THR A 76 14.50 1.80 -10.73
CA THR A 76 15.96 1.85 -10.57
C THR A 76 16.43 2.91 -9.58
N THR A 77 15.64 3.97 -9.37
CA THR A 77 15.95 5.06 -8.45
C THR A 77 15.00 5.05 -7.27
N GLU A 78 15.47 5.57 -6.14
CA GLU A 78 14.65 5.80 -4.95
C GLU A 78 13.46 6.72 -5.28
N THR A 79 13.72 7.82 -6.00
CA THR A 79 12.69 8.79 -6.38
C THR A 79 11.57 8.15 -7.23
N ASP A 80 11.91 7.27 -8.17
CA ASP A 80 10.89 6.55 -8.95
C ASP A 80 10.05 5.63 -8.06
N VAL A 81 10.68 4.96 -7.09
CA VAL A 81 9.98 4.11 -6.10
C VAL A 81 9.01 4.96 -5.29
N LEU A 82 9.47 6.09 -4.74
CA LEU A 82 8.64 7.00 -3.94
C LEU A 82 7.45 7.52 -4.75
N ASN A 83 7.68 8.00 -5.97
CA ASN A 83 6.62 8.50 -6.85
C ASN A 83 5.62 7.41 -7.21
N TYR A 84 6.10 6.22 -7.58
CA TYR A 84 5.23 5.11 -7.97
C TYR A 84 4.39 4.60 -6.79
N MET A 85 5.00 4.42 -5.62
CA MET A 85 4.30 3.98 -4.41
C MET A 85 3.27 5.02 -3.95
N SER A 86 3.62 6.31 -4.00
CA SER A 86 2.68 7.39 -3.71
C SER A 86 1.50 7.42 -4.69
N GLN A 87 1.74 7.19 -5.98
CA GLN A 87 0.68 7.09 -6.99
C GLN A 87 -0.29 5.93 -6.69
N LEU A 88 0.22 4.82 -6.15
CA LEU A 88 -0.60 3.70 -5.70
C LEU A 88 -1.29 3.94 -4.33
N GLY A 89 -1.10 5.10 -3.72
CA GLY A 89 -1.69 5.48 -2.44
C GLY A 89 -0.95 4.90 -1.22
N TRP A 90 0.32 4.53 -1.36
CA TRP A 90 1.16 4.12 -0.24
C TRP A 90 1.92 5.30 0.34
N SER A 91 1.95 5.39 1.67
CA SER A 91 2.66 6.42 2.41
C SER A 91 3.97 5.87 2.97
N VAL A 92 5.03 6.67 2.95
CA VAL A 92 6.30 6.33 3.59
C VAL A 92 6.10 6.36 5.12
N VAL A 93 6.54 5.30 5.78
CA VAL A 93 6.57 5.19 7.24
C VAL A 93 7.97 5.50 7.77
N ASN A 94 8.99 4.94 7.12
CA ASN A 94 10.38 5.11 7.54
C ASN A 94 11.36 4.79 6.40
N ILE A 95 12.58 5.31 6.50
CA ILE A 95 13.69 5.06 5.57
C ILE A 95 14.93 4.76 6.41
N HIS A 96 15.61 3.65 6.10
CA HIS A 96 16.83 3.21 6.77
C HIS A 96 17.91 2.86 5.77
N ALA A 97 19.08 3.48 5.88
CA ALA A 97 20.27 3.02 5.17
C ALA A 97 20.80 1.74 5.85
N ILE A 98 20.89 0.63 5.11
CA ILE A 98 21.59 -0.58 5.58
C ILE A 98 23.10 -0.40 5.38
N THR A 99 23.48 0.19 4.25
CA THR A 99 24.88 0.51 3.90
C THR A 99 24.89 1.79 3.07
N ASN A 100 26.07 2.34 2.78
CA ASN A 100 26.23 3.48 1.86
C ASN A 100 25.74 3.20 0.42
N LYS A 101 25.27 1.98 0.13
CA LYS A 101 24.80 1.56 -1.20
C LYS A 101 23.35 1.10 -1.23
N TRP A 102 22.74 0.86 -0.07
CA TRP A 102 21.42 0.23 0.04
C TRP A 102 20.59 0.86 1.14
N GLU A 103 19.35 1.16 0.79
CA GLU A 103 18.33 1.75 1.64
C GLU A 103 17.10 0.86 1.65
N VAL A 104 16.43 0.79 2.79
CA VAL A 104 15.13 0.15 2.95
C VAL A 104 14.12 1.23 3.27
N ILE A 105 13.06 1.25 2.47
CA ILE A 105 11.93 2.14 2.62
C ILE A 105 10.74 1.31 3.07
N TYR A 106 10.14 1.69 4.18
CA TYR A 106 8.93 1.06 4.70
C TYR A 106 7.73 1.89 4.26
N PHE A 107 6.75 1.23 3.64
CA PHE A 107 5.50 1.84 3.22
C PHE A 107 4.32 1.26 3.97
N LYS A 108 3.29 2.09 4.17
CA LYS A 108 1.99 1.73 4.70
C LYS A 108 0.89 2.15 3.74
N LYS A 109 -0.17 1.35 3.65
CA LYS A 109 -1.43 1.76 3.04
C LYS A 109 -2.59 1.25 3.89
N GLU A 110 -3.61 2.09 4.03
CA GLU A 110 -4.87 1.74 4.66
C GLU A 110 -5.78 1.03 3.64
N PHE A 111 -6.37 -0.09 4.06
CA PHE A 111 -7.32 -0.86 3.28
C PHE A 111 -8.60 -1.10 4.07
N ASP A 112 -9.71 -1.32 3.37
CA ASP A 112 -10.88 -1.91 3.98
C ASP A 112 -10.60 -3.36 4.35
N ARG A 113 -11.00 -3.76 5.56
CA ARG A 113 -10.89 -5.15 6.02
C ARG A 113 -11.56 -6.13 5.05
N SER A 114 -12.64 -5.71 4.38
CA SER A 114 -13.35 -6.51 3.39
C SER A 114 -12.52 -6.84 2.15
N GLU A 115 -11.46 -6.08 1.85
CA GLU A 115 -10.55 -6.31 0.71
C GLU A 115 -9.61 -7.49 0.94
N PHE A 116 -9.48 -7.99 2.17
CA PHE A 116 -8.61 -9.11 2.52
C PHE A 116 -9.40 -10.39 2.77
N ALA A 117 -8.80 -11.52 2.39
CA ALA A 117 -9.32 -12.82 2.80
C ALA A 117 -9.26 -12.93 4.32
N GLN A 118 -10.35 -13.42 4.93
CA GLN A 118 -10.38 -13.79 6.35
C GLN A 118 -9.61 -15.08 6.57
#